data_AF-E2A123-F1
#
_entry.id   AF-E2A123-F1
#
_cell.length_a   1.000
_cell.length_b   1.000
_cell.length_c   1.000
_cell.angle_alpha   90.00
_cell.angle_beta   90.00
_cell.angle_gamma   90.00
#
_symmetry.space_group_name_H-M   'P 1'
#
loop_
_entity.id
_entity.type
_entity.pdbx_description
1 polymer ?
#
loop_
_entity_poly.entity_id
_entity_poly.type
_entity_poly.pdbx_seq_one_letter_code
_entity_poly.pdbx_strand_id
1 'polypeptide(L)' 'QPHYLILAENDILCYIPQDMVSKCPSKWINNVEIGRYFSKFEGTYYVPNESLARNYRTD' A
#
# COMPACT_ATOMS: atom_id res chain seq x y z
N GLN A 1 0.14 1.67 -21.85
CA GLN A 1 -0.43 0.75 -20.84
C GLN A 1 0.12 1.17 -19.47
N PRO A 2 -0.70 1.26 -18.41
CA PRO A 2 -0.21 1.72 -17.11
C PRO A 2 0.85 0.78 -16.55
N HIS A 3 1.80 1.35 -15.81
CA HIS A 3 2.82 0.62 -15.06
C HIS A 3 2.70 1.00 -13.60
N TYR A 4 3.04 0.06 -12.72
CA TYR A 4 3.07 0.28 -11.28
C TYR A 4 4.49 0.21 -10.75
N LEU A 5 4.77 1.06 -9.76
CA LEU A 5 5.88 0.85 -8.85
C LEU A 5 5.35 0.03 -7.67
N ILE A 6 5.85 -1.19 -7.49
CA ILE A 6 5.41 -2.12 -6.44
C ILE A 6 6.56 -2.33 -5.46
N LEU A 7 6.28 -2.15 -4.17
CA LEU A 7 7.15 -2.61 -3.09
C LEU A 7 6.84 -4.10 -2.83
N ALA A 8 7.74 -4.96 -3.26
CA ALA A 8 7.67 -6.41 -3.09
C ALA A 8 8.31 -6.85 -1.76
N GLU A 9 8.33 -8.16 -1.51
CA GLU A 9 8.99 -8.73 -0.33
C GLU A 9 10.49 -8.38 -0.31
N ASN A 10 11.07 -8.33 0.90
CA ASN A 10 12.47 -7.94 1.12
C ASN A 10 12.84 -6.54 0.61
N ASP A 11 11.89 -5.61 0.67
CA ASP A 11 12.06 -4.19 0.30
C ASP A 11 12.50 -3.96 -1.17
N ILE A 12 12.19 -4.92 -2.05
CA ILE A 12 12.50 -4.81 -3.47
C ILE A 12 11.46 -3.92 -4.15
N LEU A 13 11.92 -2.90 -4.88
CA LEU A 13 11.07 -2.08 -5.73
C LEU A 13 11.06 -2.61 -7.16
N CYS A 14 9.87 -2.91 -7.67
CA CYS A 14 9.66 -3.42 -9.03
C CYS A 14 8.87 -2.40 -9.85
N TYR A 15 9.28 -2.19 -11.10
CA TYR A 15 8.51 -1.45 -12.10
C TYR A 15 7.93 -2.42 -13.12
N ILE A 16 6.60 -2.53 -13.15
CA ILE A 16 5.91 -3.64 -13.82
C ILE A 16 4.66 -3.15 -14.57
N PRO A 17 4.43 -3.63 -15.81
CA PRO A 17 3.17 -3.39 -16.54
C PRO A 17 1.93 -3.89 -15.79
N GLN A 18 0.80 -3.17 -15.90
CA GLN A 18 -0.44 -3.53 -15.21
C GLN A 18 -0.99 -4.92 -15.56
N ASP A 19 -0.82 -5.37 -16.80
CA ASP A 19 -1.28 -6.70 -17.26
C ASP A 19 -0.49 -7.87 -16.66
N MET A 20 0.67 -7.59 -16.08
CA MET A 20 1.48 -8.57 -15.37
C MET A 20 1.13 -8.66 -13.87
N VAL A 21 0.12 -7.91 -13.40
CA VAL A 21 -0.30 -7.88 -11.99
C VAL A 21 -1.72 -8.41 -11.84
N SER A 22 -1.93 -9.32 -10.90
CA SER A 22 -3.26 -9.80 -10.51
C SER A 22 -3.68 -9.24 -9.16
N LYS A 23 -4.98 -9.00 -8.97
CA LYS A 23 -5.53 -8.70 -7.64
C LYS A 23 -5.35 -9.91 -6.72
N CYS A 24 -4.99 -9.65 -5.47
CA CYS A 24 -4.96 -10.65 -4.42
C CYS A 24 -5.97 -10.30 -3.31
N PRO A 25 -6.36 -11.26 -2.46
CA PRO A 25 -7.13 -10.96 -1.26
C PRO A 25 -6.40 -9.98 -0.35
N SER A 26 -7.16 -9.14 0.36
CA SER A 26 -6.58 -8.23 1.37
C SER A 26 -5.83 -9.03 2.43
N LYS A 27 -4.62 -8.58 2.77
CA LYS A 27 -3.77 -9.18 3.80
C LYS A 27 -2.99 -8.14 4.57
N TRP A 28 -2.59 -8.50 5.79
CA TRP A 28 -1.59 -7.75 6.53
C TRP A 28 -0.24 -7.80 5.79
N ILE A 29 0.41 -6.64 5.64
CA ILE A 29 1.70 -6.46 4.98
C ILE A 29 2.69 -6.13 6.09
N ASN A 30 3.59 -7.06 6.36
CA ASN A 30 4.62 -6.90 7.38
C ASN A 30 5.82 -6.14 6.80
N ASN A 31 5.68 -4.83 6.65
CA ASN A 31 6.74 -3.94 6.17
C ASN A 31 6.74 -2.62 6.97
N VAL A 32 7.92 -2.13 7.35
CA VAL A 32 8.08 -0.92 8.17
C VAL A 32 7.55 0.34 7.48
N GLU A 33 7.62 0.41 6.15
CA GLU A 33 7.11 1.54 5.36
C GLU A 33 5.60 1.66 5.49
N ILE A 34 4.86 0.56 5.69
CA ILE A 34 3.41 0.60 5.91
C ILE A 34 3.10 1.37 7.20
N GLY A 35 3.87 1.15 8.27
CA GLY A 35 3.69 1.85 9.55
C GLY A 35 3.98 3.36 9.47
N ARG A 36 4.75 3.82 8.48
CA ARG A 36 5.01 5.26 8.27
C ARG A 36 3.79 6.01 7.78
N TYR A 37 2.85 5.33 7.12
CA TYR A 37 1.67 5.95 6.50
C TYR A 37 0.36 5.52 7.16
N PHE A 38 0.30 4.31 7.72
CA PHE A 38 -0.92 3.70 8.23
C PHE A 38 -0.78 3.31 9.70
N SER A 39 -1.88 3.44 10.45
CA SER A 39 -1.94 3.17 11.88
C SER A 39 -2.39 1.74 12.21
N LYS A 40 -3.31 1.18 11.42
CA LYS A 40 -3.86 -0.17 11.62
C LYS A 40 -4.47 -0.75 10.35
N PHE A 41 -4.74 -2.05 10.36
CA PHE A 41 -5.43 -2.79 9.31
C PHE A 41 -6.77 -3.30 9.82
N GLU A 42 -7.85 -3.05 9.08
CA GLU A 42 -9.24 -3.40 9.43
C GLU A 42 -9.72 -4.61 8.61
N GLY A 43 -8.82 -5.57 8.36
CA GLY A 43 -9.09 -6.81 7.62
C GLY A 43 -9.20 -6.64 6.10
N THR A 44 -9.79 -5.55 5.61
CA THR A 44 -9.94 -5.29 4.17
C THR A 44 -9.18 -4.05 3.69
N TYR A 45 -8.92 -3.08 4.57
CA TYR A 45 -8.22 -1.82 4.27
C TYR A 45 -7.28 -1.39 5.41
N TYR A 46 -6.34 -0.49 5.09
CA TYR A 46 -5.48 0.17 6.07
C TYR A 46 -6.05 1.53 6.45
N VAL A 47 -6.01 1.84 7.75
CA VAL A 47 -6.41 3.14 8.28
C VAL A 47 -5.20 4.08 8.25
N PRO A 48 -5.31 5.25 7.61
CA PRO A 48 -4.25 6.27 7.63
C PRO A 48 -3.80 6.61 9.05
N ASN A 49 -2.54 7.01 9.21
CA ASN A 49 -2.12 7.70 10.42
C ASN A 49 -2.61 9.16 10.43
N GLU A 50 -2.47 9.85 11.55
CA GLU A 50 -2.98 11.22 11.69
C GLU A 50 -2.37 12.21 10.69
N SER A 51 -1.09 12.03 10.33
CA SER A 51 -0.41 12.90 9.38
C SER A 51 -1.03 12.76 7.99
N LEU A 52 -1.18 11.52 7.52
CA LEU A 52 -1.80 11.23 6.25
C LEU A 52 -3.29 11.63 6.24
N ALA A 53 -4.02 11.35 7.33
CA ALA A 53 -5.42 11.74 7.48
C ALA A 53 -5.64 13.26 7.45
N ARG A 54 -4.66 14.08 7.91
CA ARG A 54 -4.72 15.55 7.82
C ARG A 54 -4.43 16.07 6.41
N ASN A 55 -3.45 15.48 5.73
CA ASN A 55 -3.01 15.94 4.41
C ASN A 55 -3.94 15.50 3.28
N TYR A 56 -4.61 14.37 3.47
CA TYR A 56 -5.59 13.80 2.54
C TYR A 56 -6.95 13.70 3.21
N ARG A 57 -7.34 14.74 3.97
CA ARG A 57 -8.74 14.91 4.38
C ARG A 57 -9.54 14.92 3.08
N THR A 58 -10.30 13.86 2.84
CA THR A 58 -11.26 13.81 1.75
C THR A 58 -12.17 15.04 1.82
N ASP A 59 -12.46 15.60 0.65
CA ASP A 59 -13.54 16.58 0.42
C ASP A 59 -14.85 16.18 1.12
#